data_AF-A0A496PRV5-F1
#
_entry.id   AF-A0A496PRV5-F1
#
_cell.length_a   1.000
_cell.length_b   1.000
_cell.length_c   1.000
_cell.angle_alpha   90.00
_cell.angle_beta   90.00
_cell.angle_gamma   90.00
#
_symmetry.space_group_name_H-M   'P 1'
#
loop_
_entity.id
_entity.type
_entity.pdbx_description
1 polymer ?
#
loop_
_entity_poly.entity_id
_entity_poly.type
_entity_poly.pdbx_seq_one_letter_code
_entity_poly.pdbx_strand_id
1 'polypeptide(L)'
;MRNFRILFIVLLISLIWVASVNAISPERQREIIENFMYVTGQLDERPGQVLTDENGKPVPIKCGTSAIADFMLNRDKLDDGLMKALGVQVFARPPLTDEQTYDTPGGFFKVHYSTVGDDAVYLADVDNFPANGIPDYVD
;
A
#
# COMPACT_ATOMS: atom_id res chain seq x y z
N MET A 1 -50.43 13.87 -2.71
CA MET A 1 -49.27 13.75 -3.63
C MET A 1 -48.13 14.76 -3.39
N ARG A 2 -48.37 15.97 -2.84
CA ARG A 2 -47.32 16.97 -2.60
C ARG A 2 -46.30 16.58 -1.51
N ASN A 3 -46.72 15.82 -0.50
CA ASN A 3 -45.86 15.43 0.63
C ASN A 3 -44.88 14.29 0.28
N PHE A 4 -45.15 13.50 -0.76
CA PHE A 4 -44.28 12.40 -1.20
C PHE A 4 -43.03 12.91 -1.95
N ARG A 5 -43.15 14.04 -2.65
CA ARG A 5 -42.01 14.69 -3.34
C ARG A 5 -41.00 15.30 -2.38
N ILE A 6 -41.47 15.86 -1.26
CA ILE A 6 -40.58 16.45 -0.23
C ILE A 6 -39.78 15.34 0.46
N LEU A 7 -40.42 14.21 0.78
CA LEU A 7 -39.73 13.07 1.40
C LEU A 7 -38.63 12.50 0.48
N PHE A 8 -38.89 12.43 -0.83
CA PHE A 8 -37.92 11.95 -1.82
C PHE A 8 -36.72 12.88 -1.98
N ILE A 9 -36.94 14.20 -1.93
CA ILE A 9 -35.86 15.20 -2.00
C ILE A 9 -34.98 15.13 -0.74
N VAL A 10 -35.58 15.01 0.45
CA VAL A 10 -34.82 14.89 1.71
C VAL A 10 -33.99 13.61 1.74
N LEU A 11 -34.51 12.50 1.20
CA LEU A 11 -33.80 11.22 1.14
C LEU A 11 -32.64 11.22 0.11
N LEU A 12 -32.78 11.96 -0.99
CA LEU A 12 -31.68 12.21 -1.94
C LEU A 12 -30.59 13.09 -1.33
N ILE A 13 -30.95 14.11 -0.56
CA ILE A 13 -29.99 14.99 0.12
C ILE A 13 -29.21 14.23 1.21
N SER A 14 -29.84 13.30 1.93
CA SER A 14 -29.14 12.49 2.94
C SER A 14 -28.17 11.47 2.33
N LEU A 15 -28.50 10.89 1.17
CA LEU A 15 -27.60 9.98 0.43
C LEU A 15 -26.32 10.67 -0.06
N ILE A 16 -26.41 11.94 -0.48
CA ILE A 16 -25.25 12.71 -0.96
C ILE A 16 -24.30 13.07 0.19
N TRP A 17 -24.82 13.27 1.40
CA TRP A 17 -24.01 13.60 2.58
C TRP A 17 -23.16 12.42 3.08
N VAL A 18 -23.69 11.20 3.06
CA VAL A 18 -22.96 10.02 3.55
C VAL A 18 -21.73 9.69 2.70
N ALA A 19 -21.78 9.95 1.39
CA ALA A 19 -20.64 9.72 0.49
C ALA A 19 -19.49 10.72 0.74
N SER A 20 -19.78 11.94 1.21
CA SER A 20 -18.77 13.00 1.36
C SER A 20 -17.99 12.92 2.68
N VAL A 21 -18.52 12.27 3.73
CA VAL A 21 -17.88 12.21 5.05
C VAL A 21 -16.65 11.30 5.09
N ASN A 22 -16.53 10.35 4.15
CA ASN A 22 -15.39 9.43 4.08
C ASN A 22 -14.37 9.80 2.98
N ALA A 23 -14.56 10.93 2.30
CA ALA A 23 -13.68 11.34 1.21
C ALA A 23 -12.47 12.12 1.75
N ILE A 24 -11.26 11.66 1.41
CA ILE A 24 -10.01 12.36 1.70
C ILE A 24 -9.93 13.61 0.83
N SER A 25 -9.52 14.76 1.37
CA SER A 25 -9.40 16.00 0.58
C SER A 25 -8.35 15.85 -0.53
N PRO A 26 -8.46 16.56 -1.66
CA PRO A 26 -7.50 16.49 -2.75
C PRO A 26 -6.05 16.80 -2.34
N GLU A 27 -5.87 17.75 -1.43
CA GLU A 27 -4.55 18.13 -0.89
C GLU A 27 -3.95 16.99 -0.08
N ARG A 28 -4.78 16.34 0.75
CA ARG A 28 -4.35 15.22 1.56
C ARG A 28 -4.05 13.99 0.71
N GLN A 29 -4.82 13.74 -0.36
CA GLN A 29 -4.50 12.67 -1.32
C GLN A 29 -3.14 12.91 -1.99
N ARG A 30 -2.87 14.14 -2.44
CA ARG A 30 -1.57 14.51 -3.01
C ARG A 30 -0.43 14.28 -2.01
N GLU A 31 -0.58 14.76 -0.77
CA GLU A 31 0.41 14.58 0.29
C GLU A 31 0.73 13.09 0.55
N ILE A 32 -0.30 12.24 0.64
CA ILE A 32 -0.13 10.79 0.83
C ILE A 32 0.68 10.17 -0.32
N ILE A 33 0.33 10.51 -1.58
CA ILE A 33 0.99 9.97 -2.77
C ILE A 33 2.45 10.43 -2.84
N GLU A 34 2.70 11.72 -2.68
CA GLU A 34 4.04 12.27 -2.84
C GLU A 34 4.99 11.84 -1.70
N ASN A 35 4.49 11.70 -0.47
CA ASN A 35 5.26 11.13 0.64
C ASN A 35 5.63 9.67 0.37
N PHE A 36 4.71 8.86 -0.15
CA PHE A 36 5.00 7.49 -0.58
C PHE A 36 6.05 7.45 -1.68
N MET A 37 5.91 8.29 -2.70
CA MET A 37 6.89 8.38 -3.79
C MET A 37 8.28 8.77 -3.29
N TYR A 38 8.36 9.73 -2.37
CA TYR A 38 9.63 10.16 -1.78
C TYR A 38 10.33 9.02 -1.01
N VAL A 39 9.62 8.35 -0.08
CA VAL A 39 10.23 7.27 0.72
C VAL A 39 10.55 6.02 -0.09
N THR A 40 9.95 5.86 -1.26
CA THR A 40 10.24 4.76 -2.19
C THR A 40 11.18 5.14 -3.32
N GLY A 41 11.75 6.35 -3.30
CA GLY A 41 12.76 6.82 -4.26
C GLY A 41 12.22 7.14 -5.66
N GLN A 42 10.91 7.34 -5.79
CA GLN A 42 10.26 7.74 -7.05
C GLN A 42 10.19 9.25 -7.25
N LEU A 43 10.44 10.02 -6.18
CA LEU A 43 10.47 11.48 -6.18
C LEU A 43 11.73 11.96 -5.48
N ASP A 44 12.52 12.78 -6.17
CA ASP A 44 13.79 13.31 -5.65
C ASP A 44 13.59 14.40 -4.59
N GLU A 45 12.53 15.20 -4.75
CA GLU A 45 12.23 16.33 -3.89
C GLU A 45 11.17 15.99 -2.85
N ARG A 46 11.41 16.41 -1.60
CA ARG A 46 10.49 16.14 -0.51
C ARG A 46 9.29 17.11 -0.58
N PRO A 47 8.04 16.61 -0.58
CA PRO A 47 6.87 17.47 -0.66
C PRO A 47 6.50 17.96 0.75
N GLY A 48 6.75 19.24 1.03
CA GLY A 48 6.22 19.92 2.23
C GLY A 48 6.86 19.57 3.58
N GLN A 49 7.02 20.60 4.41
CA GLN A 49 7.64 20.63 5.75
C GLN A 49 8.99 19.90 5.85
N VAL A 50 10.01 20.59 5.35
CA VAL A 50 11.39 20.31 5.68
C VAL A 50 11.58 20.59 7.18
N LEU A 51 11.59 19.53 8.01
CA LEU A 51 12.37 19.60 9.23
C LEU A 51 13.80 19.85 8.75
N THR A 52 14.29 21.05 8.95
CA THR A 52 15.66 21.41 8.64
C THR A 52 16.50 21.18 9.89
N ASP A 53 17.73 20.73 9.70
CA ASP A 53 18.72 20.79 10.78
C ASP A 53 19.07 22.26 11.09
N GLU A 54 19.94 22.47 12.08
CA GLU A 54 20.47 23.78 12.44
C GLU A 54 21.18 24.53 11.29
N ASN A 55 21.53 23.82 10.20
CA ASN A 55 22.18 24.36 9.02
C ASN A 55 21.20 24.59 7.85
N GLY A 56 19.90 24.44 8.07
CA GLY A 56 18.89 24.60 7.01
C GLY A 56 18.82 23.43 6.04
N LYS A 57 19.49 22.30 6.33
CA LYS A 57 19.48 21.12 5.45
C LYS A 57 18.28 20.22 5.77
N PRO A 58 17.63 19.61 4.77
CA PRO A 58 16.56 18.64 5.02
C PRO A 58 17.02 17.50 5.92
N VAL A 59 16.32 17.30 7.04
CA VAL A 59 16.51 16.13 7.89
C VAL A 59 15.94 14.92 7.13
N PRO A 60 16.76 13.89 6.83
CA PRO A 60 16.28 12.71 6.13
C PRO A 60 15.17 12.03 6.93
N ILE A 61 14.13 11.55 6.24
CA ILE A 61 13.11 10.71 6.87
C ILE A 61 13.79 9.44 7.35
N LYS A 62 13.92 9.27 8.67
CA LYS A 62 14.61 8.11 9.25
C LYS A 62 13.83 6.81 9.09
N CYS A 63 12.52 6.89 8.93
CA CYS A 63 11.62 5.73 8.83
C CYS A 63 10.44 6.07 7.90
N GLY A 64 10.41 5.46 6.71
CA GLY A 64 9.34 5.65 5.73
C GLY A 64 8.05 4.88 6.03
N THR A 65 8.03 4.07 7.10
CA THR A 65 6.93 3.17 7.42
C THR A 65 5.59 3.87 7.57
N SER A 66 5.55 5.07 8.17
CA SER A 66 4.29 5.83 8.31
C SER A 66 3.75 6.28 6.96
N ALA A 67 4.59 6.77 6.06
CA ALA A 67 4.18 7.18 4.71
C ALA A 67 3.71 5.99 3.87
N ILE A 68 4.40 4.85 3.97
CA ILE A 68 3.99 3.61 3.29
C ILE A 68 2.65 3.12 3.85
N ALA A 69 2.50 3.07 5.18
CA ALA A 69 1.26 2.64 5.81
C ALA A 69 0.08 3.55 5.45
N ASP A 70 0.29 4.87 5.49
CA ASP A 70 -0.74 5.86 5.15
C ASP A 70 -1.20 5.73 3.70
N PHE A 71 -0.28 5.47 2.76
CA PHE A 71 -0.62 5.15 1.38
C PHE A 71 -1.38 3.83 1.27
N MET A 72 -0.89 2.75 1.89
CA MET A 72 -1.51 1.41 1.82
C MET A 72 -2.93 1.40 2.41
N LEU A 73 -3.14 2.05 3.56
CA LEU A 73 -4.43 2.10 4.28
C LEU A 73 -5.48 3.00 3.60
N ASN A 74 -5.05 3.88 2.70
CA ASN A 74 -5.93 4.79 1.97
C ASN A 74 -5.95 4.53 0.46
N ARG A 75 -5.23 3.52 -0.04
CA ARG A 75 -5.02 3.27 -1.48
C ARG A 75 -6.33 3.16 -2.26
N ASP A 76 -7.37 2.62 -1.64
CA ASP A 76 -8.73 2.46 -2.16
C ASP A 76 -9.53 3.77 -2.23
N LYS A 77 -9.11 4.79 -1.47
CA LYS A 77 -9.74 6.12 -1.38
C LYS A 77 -8.99 7.19 -2.19
N LEU A 78 -7.83 6.87 -2.74
CA LEU A 78 -7.04 7.78 -3.57
C LEU A 78 -7.62 7.87 -4.98
N ASP A 79 -7.66 9.08 -5.53
CA ASP A 79 -8.09 9.33 -6.90
C ASP A 79 -7.11 8.72 -7.92
N ASP A 80 -7.60 7.78 -8.74
CA ASP A 80 -6.81 7.11 -9.76
C ASP A 80 -6.26 8.08 -10.83
N GLY A 81 -7.00 9.16 -11.12
CA GLY A 81 -6.57 10.20 -12.05
C GLY A 81 -5.33 10.94 -11.53
N LEU A 82 -5.33 11.31 -10.26
CA LEU A 82 -4.22 11.95 -9.56
C LEU A 82 -3.01 11.02 -9.46
N MET A 83 -3.20 9.75 -9.08
CA MET A 83 -2.11 8.77 -9.04
C MET A 83 -1.46 8.61 -10.42
N LYS A 84 -2.26 8.53 -11.49
CA LYS A 84 -1.75 8.47 -12.86
C LYS A 84 -1.05 9.75 -13.28
N ALA A 85 -1.58 10.92 -12.89
CA ALA A 85 -0.98 12.22 -13.21
C ALA A 85 0.37 12.42 -12.51
N LEU A 86 0.50 11.96 -11.26
CA LEU A 86 1.76 11.99 -10.51
C LEU A 86 2.73 10.87 -10.92
N GLY A 87 2.25 9.85 -11.64
CA GLY A 87 3.08 8.74 -12.11
C GLY A 87 3.56 7.81 -11.01
N VAL A 88 2.82 7.71 -9.90
CA VAL A 88 3.18 6.82 -8.79
C VAL A 88 3.17 5.36 -9.25
N GLN A 89 4.28 4.68 -9.01
CA GLN A 89 4.46 3.27 -9.24
C GLN A 89 4.27 2.54 -7.91
N VAL A 90 3.23 1.73 -7.81
CA VAL A 90 3.12 0.78 -6.69
C VAL A 90 3.99 -0.40 -7.09
N PHE A 91 5.16 -0.55 -6.45
CA PHE A 91 6.07 -1.65 -6.74
C PHE A 91 5.35 -2.98 -6.57
N ALA A 92 5.05 -3.63 -7.69
CA ALA A 92 4.81 -5.06 -7.67
C ALA A 92 6.18 -5.73 -7.55
N ARG A 93 6.29 -6.67 -6.62
CA ARG A 93 7.46 -7.54 -6.55
C ARG A 93 7.64 -8.19 -7.94
N PRO A 94 8.81 -8.06 -8.60
CA PRO A 94 9.03 -8.72 -9.87
C PRO A 94 8.88 -10.24 -9.69
N PRO A 95 8.22 -10.93 -10.63
CA PRO A 95 8.18 -12.39 -10.58
C PRO A 95 9.61 -12.92 -10.74
N LEU A 96 10.08 -13.66 -9.75
CA LEU A 96 11.34 -14.40 -9.83
C LEU A 96 11.00 -15.84 -10.22
N THR A 97 11.70 -16.35 -11.23
CA THR A 97 11.37 -17.62 -11.92
C THR A 97 11.52 -18.85 -11.02
N ASP A 98 12.31 -18.73 -9.96
CA ASP A 98 12.85 -19.82 -9.13
C ASP A 98 12.38 -19.74 -7.67
N GLU A 99 11.26 -19.06 -7.45
CA GLU A 99 10.70 -18.86 -6.13
C GLU A 99 9.25 -19.34 -6.04
N GLN A 100 8.88 -19.75 -4.83
CA GLN A 100 7.52 -20.06 -4.47
C GLN A 100 6.95 -19.03 -3.49
N THR A 101 5.62 -19.02 -3.42
CA THR A 101 4.86 -18.15 -2.53
C THR A 101 4.01 -19.01 -1.61
N TYR A 102 4.14 -18.78 -0.30
CA TYR A 102 3.25 -19.35 0.71
C TYR A 102 2.38 -18.25 1.30
N ASP A 103 1.07 -18.42 1.16
CA ASP A 103 0.08 -17.57 1.81
C ASP A 103 -0.37 -18.24 3.10
N THR A 104 -0.10 -17.57 4.24
CA THR A 104 -0.54 -18.10 5.53
C THR A 104 -2.05 -18.31 5.56
N PRO A 105 -2.58 -19.37 6.21
CA PRO A 105 -4.01 -19.65 6.23
C PRO A 105 -4.87 -18.49 6.77
N GLY A 106 -4.32 -17.66 7.65
CA GLY A 106 -4.96 -16.47 8.19
C GLY A 106 -4.88 -15.22 7.30
N GLY A 107 -4.12 -15.25 6.21
CA GLY A 107 -3.95 -14.12 5.28
C GLY A 107 -3.13 -12.96 5.83
N PHE A 108 -2.43 -13.15 6.96
CA PHE A 108 -1.66 -12.08 7.62
C PHE A 108 -0.29 -11.86 7.00
N PHE A 109 0.31 -12.95 6.51
CA PHE A 109 1.64 -12.94 5.92
C PHE A 109 1.65 -13.71 4.61
N LYS A 110 2.47 -13.20 3.68
CA LYS A 110 2.85 -13.86 2.43
C LYS A 110 4.37 -14.01 2.45
N VAL A 111 4.85 -15.24 2.32
CA VAL A 111 6.28 -15.56 2.29
C VAL A 111 6.67 -15.89 0.86
N HIS A 112 7.75 -15.28 0.38
CA HIS A 112 8.39 -15.63 -0.88
C HIS A 112 9.74 -16.28 -0.58
N TYR A 113 10.04 -17.41 -1.21
CA TYR A 113 11.26 -18.14 -0.95
C TYR A 113 11.79 -18.86 -2.19
N SER A 114 13.10 -18.97 -2.29
CA SER A 114 13.78 -19.72 -3.35
C SER A 114 13.66 -21.21 -3.11
N THR A 115 13.37 -21.96 -4.17
CA THR A 115 13.37 -23.43 -4.15
C THR A 115 14.59 -24.04 -4.85
N VAL A 116 15.40 -23.22 -5.51
CA VAL A 116 16.63 -23.63 -6.20
C VAL A 116 17.75 -22.62 -5.96
N GLY A 117 19.00 -23.11 -6.02
CA GLY A 117 20.21 -22.34 -5.71
C GLY A 117 20.86 -22.75 -4.39
N ASP A 118 22.10 -22.32 -4.17
CA ASP A 118 22.89 -22.70 -2.98
C ASP A 118 22.30 -22.10 -1.69
N ASP A 119 21.65 -20.93 -1.80
CA ASP A 119 20.92 -20.27 -0.72
C ASP A 119 19.41 -20.57 -0.77
N ALA A 120 19.00 -21.61 -1.51
CA ALA A 120 17.62 -22.09 -1.48
C ALA A 120 17.29 -22.60 -0.08
N VAL A 121 16.13 -22.17 0.39
CA VAL A 121 15.70 -22.55 1.73
C VAL A 121 15.03 -23.93 1.68
N TYR A 122 14.38 -24.28 0.56
CA TYR A 122 13.87 -25.63 0.31
C TYR A 122 15.00 -26.64 0.12
N LEU A 123 14.95 -27.74 0.88
CA LEU A 123 15.91 -28.83 0.85
C LEU A 123 15.18 -30.16 0.65
N ALA A 124 15.20 -30.70 -0.57
CA ALA A 124 14.42 -31.89 -0.95
C ALA A 124 14.67 -33.14 -0.06
N ASP A 125 15.88 -33.29 0.48
CA ASP A 125 16.24 -34.40 1.36
C ASP A 125 15.78 -34.19 2.82
N VAL A 126 15.44 -32.96 3.19
CA VAL A 126 15.03 -32.57 4.55
C VAL A 126 13.51 -32.33 4.62
N ASP A 127 12.96 -31.54 3.69
CA ASP A 127 11.54 -31.16 3.62
C ASP A 127 10.69 -32.27 2.99
N ASN A 128 10.64 -33.42 3.66
CA ASN A 128 10.03 -34.65 3.15
C ASN A 128 8.81 -35.12 3.96
N PHE A 129 8.46 -34.46 5.07
CA PHE A 129 7.29 -34.82 5.87
C PHE A 129 6.62 -33.61 6.55
N PRO A 130 5.55 -33.05 5.95
CA PRO A 130 4.88 -33.51 4.72
C PRO A 130 5.70 -33.18 3.46
N ALA A 131 5.72 -34.09 2.48
CA ALA A 131 6.28 -33.82 1.16
C ALA A 131 5.34 -32.92 0.31
N ASN A 132 4.97 -31.75 0.83
CA ASN A 132 4.06 -30.79 0.20
C ASN A 132 4.79 -29.74 -0.66
N GLY A 133 6.13 -29.77 -0.68
CA GLY A 133 6.96 -28.81 -1.40
C GLY A 133 7.10 -27.45 -0.71
N ILE A 134 6.58 -27.32 0.52
CA ILE A 134 6.74 -26.16 1.39
C ILE A 134 7.78 -26.55 2.44
N PRO A 135 8.83 -25.75 2.67
CA PRO A 135 9.79 -26.05 3.71
C PRO A 135 9.17 -26.05 5.11
N ASP A 136 9.63 -26.93 5.99
CA ASP A 136 9.00 -27.16 7.32
C ASP A 136 8.96 -25.90 8.21
N TYR A 137 9.91 -24.97 8.04
CA TYR A 137 9.95 -23.72 8.80
C TYR A 137 9.12 -22.59 8.15
N VAL A 138 8.50 -22.84 7.00
CA VAL A 138 7.55 -21.93 6.33
C VAL A 138 6.10 -22.29 6.67
N ASP A 139 5.78 -23.58 6.87
CA ASP A 139 4.43 -24.10 7.14
C ASP A 139 3.95 -23.91 8.61
#